data_AF-A0A358N3D0-F1
#
_entry.id   AF-A0A358N3D0-F1
#
_cell.length_a   1.000
_cell.length_b   1.000
_cell.length_c   1.000
_cell.angle_alpha   90.00
_cell.angle_beta   90.00
_cell.angle_gamma   90.00
#
_symmetry.space_group_name_H-M   'P 1'
#
loop_
_entity.id
_entity.type
_entity.pdbx_description
1 polymer ?
#
loop_
_entity_poly.entity_id
_entity_poly.type
_entity_poly.pdbx_seq_one_letter_code
_entity_poly.pdbx_strand_id
1 'polypeptide(L)'
;MAMPSKILITATLLLIHTAGSRIVAQTPDISDSPLTTEDQVASKLLWTANNNRNQEAFYSPDQVQTVRLQISDIDQQKMHAALPECIYVPAQLSWNGQTINQVGVRFKGNSSANPNQRHKRSYLIKVSKYKKKQRFLGLERISMDNGVQFGSLFSEPIITDILRKLGHTVHRCNFAKLYVNNQFAGVYVNAERIDDSFISRHFPGQAGGLWKNDTGGPGGDLRYVGDNPNNYSKAFEPKNKQAESEDEVLELLTFIQRINQVPNENFEQMLSQHFEIDDFLQTTAVMLLSGAFDQLTGWGPHNYYLYRFPTDASTAAKWNYLPWDLDVGFCEIAFGKVFVLEDWNAAWPIPRGTRNPLLERIIQNPKLLARYRAIAS
;
A
#
# COMPACT_ATOMS: atom_id res chain seq x y z
N MET A 1 30.09 -43.69 33.72
CA MET A 1 28.66 -44.02 33.89
C MET A 1 28.02 -42.86 34.64
N ALA A 2 27.40 -41.92 33.94
CA ALA A 2 26.77 -40.73 34.52
C ALA A 2 25.46 -40.47 33.76
N MET A 3 24.35 -40.40 34.48
CA MET A 3 23.00 -40.13 33.95
C MET A 3 22.81 -38.64 33.65
N PRO A 4 21.94 -38.26 32.70
CA PRO A 4 21.52 -36.87 32.54
C PRO A 4 20.27 -36.56 33.38
N SER A 5 20.29 -35.41 34.05
CA SER A 5 19.16 -34.84 34.79
C SER A 5 18.11 -34.24 33.84
N LYS A 6 16.83 -34.57 34.07
CA LYS A 6 15.68 -33.95 33.41
C LYS A 6 15.25 -32.71 34.19
N ILE A 7 15.13 -31.56 33.53
CA ILE A 7 14.51 -30.35 34.06
C ILE A 7 13.04 -30.35 33.66
N LEU A 8 12.14 -30.31 34.64
CA LEU A 8 10.69 -30.24 34.49
C LEU A 8 10.27 -28.78 34.68
N ILE A 9 9.66 -28.16 33.66
CA ILE A 9 9.08 -26.81 33.76
C ILE A 9 7.56 -26.97 33.84
N THR A 10 6.99 -26.70 35.01
CA THR A 10 5.54 -26.58 35.23
C THR A 10 5.07 -25.18 34.84
N ALA A 11 4.14 -25.09 33.88
CA ALA A 11 3.46 -23.86 33.51
C ALA A 11 2.10 -23.79 34.23
N THR A 12 1.92 -22.77 35.08
CA THR A 12 0.64 -22.47 35.74
C THR A 12 -0.18 -21.55 34.84
N LEU A 13 -1.33 -22.02 34.37
CA LEU A 13 -2.29 -21.24 33.59
C LEU A 13 -3.22 -20.46 34.55
N LEU A 14 -3.19 -19.13 34.51
CA LEU A 14 -4.16 -18.30 35.22
C LEU A 14 -5.22 -17.79 34.24
N LEU A 15 -6.45 -18.29 34.38
CA LEU A 15 -7.64 -17.80 33.68
C LEU A 15 -8.13 -16.53 34.37
N ILE A 16 -8.21 -15.41 33.64
CA ILE A 16 -8.86 -14.18 34.11
C ILE A 16 -10.03 -13.85 33.16
N HIS A 17 -11.23 -13.80 33.71
CA HIS A 17 -12.45 -13.29 33.07
C HIS A 17 -12.34 -11.78 32.83
N THR A 18 -12.74 -11.30 31.65
CA THR A 18 -12.76 -9.88 31.31
C THR A 18 -14.15 -9.27 31.52
N ALA A 19 -14.27 -8.44 32.56
CA ALA A 19 -15.27 -7.37 32.61
C ALA A 19 -14.74 -6.16 31.82
N GLY A 20 -15.64 -5.49 31.08
CA GLY A 20 -15.30 -4.47 30.09
C GLY A 20 -14.59 -3.24 30.67
N SER A 21 -13.34 -3.04 30.26
CA SER A 21 -12.56 -1.82 30.47
C SER A 21 -12.25 -1.19 29.12
N ARG A 22 -12.53 0.11 28.95
CA ARG A 22 -12.13 0.88 27.76
C ARG A 22 -10.61 0.96 27.72
N ILE A 23 -9.96 0.18 26.86
CA ILE A 23 -8.51 0.20 26.68
C ILE A 23 -8.16 1.37 25.75
N VAL A 24 -7.46 2.36 26.28
CA VAL A 24 -6.85 3.43 25.49
C VAL A 24 -5.64 2.82 24.78
N ALA A 25 -5.70 2.69 23.46
CA ALA A 25 -4.61 2.21 22.62
C ALA A 25 -3.57 3.33 22.42
N GLN A 26 -2.87 3.69 23.50
CA GLN A 26 -1.69 4.55 23.43
C GLN A 26 -0.44 3.68 23.48
N THR A 27 0.59 4.05 22.72
CA THR A 27 1.96 3.57 22.95
C THR A 27 2.32 3.85 24.42
N PRO A 28 2.84 2.87 25.17
CA PRO A 28 3.34 3.13 26.51
C PRO A 28 4.47 4.16 26.43
N ASP A 29 4.34 5.24 27.19
CA ASP A 29 5.43 6.16 27.46
C ASP A 29 6.30 5.46 28.51
N ILE A 30 7.47 4.99 28.10
CA ILE A 30 8.38 4.27 29.00
C ILE A 30 9.12 5.33 29.83
N SER A 31 8.59 5.66 31.00
CA SER A 31 9.34 6.38 32.03
C SER A 31 9.33 5.64 33.37
N ASP A 32 10.55 5.47 33.89
CA ASP A 32 10.98 5.24 35.27
C ASP A 32 10.87 3.83 35.87
N SER A 33 11.59 2.90 35.26
CA SER A 33 12.53 1.95 35.90
C SER A 33 13.39 1.31 34.81
N PRO A 34 14.72 1.14 34.96
CA PRO A 34 15.54 0.55 33.90
C PRO A 34 15.23 -0.95 33.77
N LEU A 35 14.35 -1.28 32.82
CA LEU A 35 14.16 -2.64 32.33
C LEU A 35 15.49 -3.14 31.74
N THR A 36 15.83 -4.41 32.00
CA THR A 36 17.02 -5.04 31.43
C THR A 36 16.94 -5.05 29.90
N THR A 37 18.07 -5.17 29.20
CA THR A 37 18.09 -5.24 27.73
C THR A 37 17.22 -6.39 27.20
N GLU A 38 17.17 -7.51 27.92
CA GLU A 38 16.32 -8.65 27.59
C GLU A 38 14.83 -8.34 27.76
N ASP A 39 14.44 -7.65 28.86
CA ASP A 39 13.06 -7.24 29.09
C ASP A 39 12.57 -6.23 28.04
N GLN A 40 13.45 -5.32 27.61
CA GLN A 40 13.16 -4.35 26.54
C GLN A 40 12.95 -5.04 25.20
N VAL A 41 13.78 -6.04 24.87
CA VAL A 41 13.64 -6.84 23.65
C VAL A 41 12.36 -7.69 23.70
N ALA A 42 12.08 -8.37 24.80
CA ALA A 42 10.88 -9.18 24.98
C ALA A 42 9.59 -8.33 24.91
N SER A 43 9.57 -7.18 25.58
CA SER A 43 8.47 -6.21 25.51
C SER A 43 8.22 -5.71 24.08
N LYS A 44 9.30 -5.37 23.36
CA LYS A 44 9.22 -4.93 21.96
C LYS A 44 8.69 -6.04 21.04
N LEU A 45 9.12 -7.29 21.24
CA LEU A 45 8.64 -8.45 20.48
C LEU A 45 7.16 -8.71 20.74
N LEU A 46 6.72 -8.70 22.00
CA LEU A 46 5.32 -8.88 22.40
C LEU A 46 4.43 -7.77 21.83
N TRP A 47 4.88 -6.51 21.90
CA TRP A 47 4.17 -5.37 21.34
C TRP A 47 4.01 -5.48 19.81
N THR A 48 5.07 -5.88 19.11
CA THR A 48 5.06 -6.09 17.66
C THR A 48 4.11 -7.24 17.27
N ALA A 49 4.17 -8.35 17.99
CA ALA A 49 3.28 -9.50 17.76
C ALA A 49 1.81 -9.14 17.98
N ASN A 50 1.50 -8.37 19.03
CA ASN A 50 0.13 -7.90 19.29
C ASN A 50 -0.37 -6.93 18.21
N ASN A 51 0.47 -6.01 17.74
CA ASN A 51 0.11 -5.13 16.63
C ASN A 51 -0.18 -5.94 15.36
N ASN A 52 0.67 -6.90 15.01
CA ASN A 52 0.45 -7.74 13.83
C ASN A 52 -0.88 -8.50 13.93
N ARG A 53 -1.17 -9.14 15.07
CA ARG A 53 -2.45 -9.82 15.31
C ARG A 53 -3.64 -8.87 15.18
N ASN A 54 -3.54 -7.67 15.74
CA ASN A 54 -4.61 -6.68 15.67
C ASN A 54 -4.81 -6.12 14.26
N GLN A 55 -3.73 -5.93 13.49
CA GLN A 55 -3.84 -5.51 12.09
C GLN A 55 -4.48 -6.60 11.23
N GLU A 56 -4.12 -7.87 11.43
CA GLU A 56 -4.79 -8.99 10.74
C GLU A 56 -6.27 -9.04 11.09
N ALA A 57 -6.64 -8.83 12.36
CA ALA A 57 -8.06 -8.73 12.75
C ALA A 57 -8.77 -7.52 12.11
N PHE A 58 -8.09 -6.37 12.02
CA PHE A 58 -8.64 -5.15 11.42
C PHE A 58 -8.83 -5.26 9.90
N TYR A 59 -7.94 -5.98 9.21
CA TYR A 59 -8.01 -6.23 7.77
C TYR A 59 -8.47 -7.65 7.41
N SER A 60 -9.14 -8.35 8.33
CA SER A 60 -9.63 -9.71 8.07
C SER A 60 -10.65 -9.68 6.91
N PRO A 61 -10.48 -10.48 5.85
CA PRO A 61 -11.30 -10.40 4.64
C PRO A 61 -12.74 -10.93 4.83
N ASP A 62 -12.95 -11.75 5.86
CA ASP A 62 -14.24 -12.35 6.24
C ASP A 62 -15.07 -11.46 7.20
N GLN A 63 -14.53 -10.31 7.61
CA GLN A 63 -15.16 -9.42 8.58
C GLN A 63 -15.45 -8.04 7.99
N VAL A 64 -16.70 -7.59 8.17
CA VAL A 64 -17.04 -6.18 7.94
C VAL A 64 -16.82 -5.41 9.24
N GLN A 65 -15.79 -4.58 9.26
CA GLN A 65 -15.40 -3.81 10.43
C GLN A 65 -16.44 -2.74 10.78
N THR A 66 -16.45 -2.29 12.03
CA THR A 66 -17.17 -1.07 12.44
C THR A 66 -16.16 -0.05 12.94
N VAL A 67 -16.03 1.04 12.18
CA VAL A 67 -15.09 2.13 12.49
C VAL A 67 -15.87 3.40 12.78
N ARG A 68 -15.47 4.12 13.83
CA ARG A 68 -16.12 5.35 14.25
C ARG A 68 -15.13 6.51 14.26
N LEU A 69 -15.55 7.63 13.67
CA LEU A 69 -14.86 8.91 13.73
C LEU A 69 -15.73 9.91 14.51
N GLN A 70 -15.11 10.64 15.43
CA GLN A 70 -15.70 11.83 16.04
C GLN A 70 -14.92 13.05 15.56
N ILE A 71 -15.61 13.99 14.91
CA ILE A 71 -15.05 15.21 14.32
C ILE A 71 -15.92 16.38 14.82
N SER A 72 -15.32 17.49 15.24
CA SER A 72 -16.13 18.65 15.65
C SER A 72 -16.92 19.22 14.47
N ASP A 73 -18.10 19.79 14.70
CA ASP A 73 -18.94 20.34 13.62
C ASP A 73 -18.21 21.47 12.87
N ILE A 74 -17.46 22.30 13.60
CA ILE A 74 -16.60 23.36 13.03
C ILE A 74 -15.56 22.75 12.08
N ASP A 75 -14.93 21.64 12.49
CA ASP A 75 -13.90 21.01 11.68
C ASP A 75 -14.48 20.26 10.47
N GLN A 76 -15.68 19.67 10.58
CA GLN A 76 -16.38 19.14 9.41
C GLN A 76 -16.69 20.25 8.39
N GLN A 77 -17.19 21.40 8.85
CA GLN A 77 -17.46 22.54 7.98
C GLN A 77 -16.18 23.03 7.28
N LYS A 78 -15.06 23.11 8.01
CA LYS A 78 -13.74 23.44 7.41
C LYS A 78 -13.33 22.44 6.34
N MET A 79 -13.46 21.13 6.62
CA MET A 79 -13.13 20.09 5.64
C MET A 79 -13.94 20.24 4.34
N HIS A 80 -15.23 20.55 4.46
CA HIS A 80 -16.11 20.75 3.31
C HIS A 80 -15.79 22.03 2.53
N ALA A 81 -15.57 23.15 3.24
CA ALA A 81 -15.27 24.44 2.63
C ALA A 81 -13.93 24.46 1.88
N ALA A 82 -12.97 23.62 2.30
CA ALA A 82 -11.64 23.55 1.69
C ALA A 82 -11.56 22.66 0.43
N LEU A 83 -12.66 22.04 -0.02
CA LEU A 83 -12.61 21.21 -1.23
C LEU A 83 -12.32 22.10 -2.46
N PRO A 84 -11.44 21.65 -3.39
CA PRO A 84 -10.85 20.31 -3.51
C PRO A 84 -9.54 20.04 -2.74
N GLU A 85 -8.97 21.02 -2.03
CA GLU A 85 -7.62 20.95 -1.42
C GLU A 85 -7.44 19.82 -0.38
N CYS A 86 -8.53 19.39 0.27
CA CYS A 86 -8.54 18.31 1.27
C CYS A 86 -7.60 18.56 2.47
N ILE A 87 -8.02 19.44 3.39
CA ILE A 87 -7.27 19.72 4.62
C ILE A 87 -7.51 18.66 5.71
N TYR A 88 -6.50 18.44 6.56
CA TYR A 88 -6.63 17.62 7.76
C TYR A 88 -7.20 18.42 8.93
N VAL A 89 -8.13 17.82 9.64
CA VAL A 89 -8.67 18.32 10.92
C VAL A 89 -8.54 17.29 12.04
N PRO A 90 -8.54 17.71 13.32
CA PRO A 90 -8.49 16.79 14.44
C PRO A 90 -9.74 15.91 14.54
N ALA A 91 -9.54 14.65 14.90
CA ALA A 91 -10.61 13.70 15.17
C ALA A 91 -10.22 12.68 16.26
N GLN A 92 -11.21 11.92 16.70
CA GLN A 92 -11.04 10.67 17.44
C GLN A 92 -11.40 9.50 16.53
N LEU A 93 -10.57 8.45 16.53
CA LEU A 93 -10.84 7.18 15.85
C LEU A 93 -11.14 6.11 16.91
N SER A 94 -12.16 5.29 16.66
CA SER A 94 -12.46 4.11 17.48
C SER A 94 -12.76 2.88 16.65
N TRP A 95 -12.24 1.73 17.11
CA TRP A 95 -12.53 0.40 16.58
C TRP A 95 -12.39 -0.64 17.69
N ASN A 96 -13.35 -1.57 17.77
CA ASN A 96 -13.35 -2.69 18.73
C ASN A 96 -13.03 -2.31 20.19
N GLY A 97 -13.68 -1.26 20.70
CA GLY A 97 -13.47 -0.75 22.06
C GLY A 97 -12.16 0.03 22.28
N GLN A 98 -11.26 0.05 21.30
CA GLN A 98 -10.03 0.85 21.31
C GLN A 98 -10.32 2.24 20.73
N THR A 99 -9.86 3.27 21.43
CA THR A 99 -10.03 4.67 21.03
C THR A 99 -8.70 5.39 21.02
N ILE A 100 -8.47 6.17 19.96
CA ILE A 100 -7.29 7.01 19.79
C ILE A 100 -7.70 8.44 19.45
N ASN A 101 -7.19 9.39 20.23
CA ASN A 101 -7.46 10.82 20.10
C ASN A 101 -6.38 11.52 19.28
N GLN A 102 -6.71 12.70 18.77
CA GLN A 102 -5.79 13.58 18.02
C GLN A 102 -5.22 12.89 16.79
N VAL A 103 -6.05 12.16 16.06
CA VAL A 103 -5.74 11.75 14.69
C VAL A 103 -6.12 12.88 13.74
N GLY A 104 -5.48 12.94 12.57
CA GLY A 104 -5.92 13.80 11.47
C GLY A 104 -6.88 13.06 10.57
N VAL A 105 -8.00 13.68 10.22
CA VAL A 105 -8.93 13.19 9.20
C VAL A 105 -9.07 14.22 8.09
N ARG A 106 -9.11 13.77 6.84
CA ARG A 106 -9.42 14.59 5.67
C ARG A 106 -10.23 13.80 4.65
N PHE A 107 -10.85 14.48 3.70
CA PHE A 107 -11.27 13.84 2.46
C PHE A 107 -10.07 13.44 1.60
N LYS A 108 -10.23 12.46 0.70
CA LYS A 108 -9.17 12.02 -0.23
C LYS A 108 -9.69 11.72 -1.63
N GLY A 109 -8.75 11.62 -2.57
CA GLY A 109 -8.93 11.19 -3.96
C GLY A 109 -9.37 12.34 -4.88
N ASN A 110 -8.87 12.38 -6.11
CA ASN A 110 -9.13 13.49 -7.05
C ASN A 110 -10.64 13.64 -7.33
N SER A 111 -11.30 12.54 -7.71
CA SER A 111 -12.75 12.53 -7.99
C SER A 111 -13.61 12.62 -6.73
N SER A 112 -13.16 11.99 -5.64
CA SER A 112 -13.88 11.98 -4.36
C SER A 112 -13.77 13.32 -3.62
N ALA A 113 -12.76 14.13 -3.92
CA ALA A 113 -12.58 15.50 -3.41
C ALA A 113 -13.25 16.57 -4.29
N ASN A 114 -13.76 16.22 -5.48
CA ASN A 114 -14.44 17.18 -6.34
C ASN A 114 -15.62 17.84 -5.58
N PRO A 115 -15.72 19.19 -5.50
CA PRO A 115 -16.81 19.87 -4.81
C PRO A 115 -18.20 19.43 -5.29
N ASN A 116 -18.34 19.07 -6.57
CA ASN A 116 -19.58 18.62 -7.20
C ASN A 116 -19.88 17.12 -7.02
N GLN A 117 -19.04 16.38 -6.31
CA GLN A 117 -19.28 14.96 -6.01
C GLN A 117 -20.61 14.79 -5.25
N ARG A 118 -21.50 13.96 -5.80
CA ARG A 118 -22.85 13.70 -5.25
C ARG A 118 -22.92 12.45 -4.39
N HIS A 119 -21.90 11.60 -4.45
CA HIS A 119 -21.79 10.38 -3.66
C HIS A 119 -21.01 10.62 -2.35
N LYS A 120 -21.04 9.62 -1.46
CA LYS A 120 -20.24 9.63 -0.23
C LYS A 120 -18.75 9.84 -0.56
N ARG A 121 -18.01 10.57 0.27
CA ARG A 121 -16.61 10.91 0.05
C ARG A 121 -15.69 9.96 0.80
N SER A 122 -14.56 9.62 0.20
CA SER A 122 -13.50 8.86 0.85
C SER A 122 -12.81 9.67 1.94
N TYR A 123 -12.37 9.00 3.01
CA TYR A 123 -11.62 9.60 4.10
C TYR A 123 -10.21 9.02 4.16
N LEU A 124 -9.23 9.86 4.50
CA LEU A 124 -7.90 9.43 4.92
C LEU A 124 -7.69 9.82 6.37
N ILE A 125 -7.41 8.82 7.21
CA ILE A 125 -7.08 8.99 8.61
C ILE A 125 -5.56 8.90 8.74
N LYS A 126 -4.91 9.97 9.19
CA LYS A 126 -3.49 10.00 9.53
C LYS A 126 -3.33 10.04 11.04
N VAL A 127 -2.97 8.90 11.63
CA VAL A 127 -2.82 8.72 13.07
C VAL A 127 -1.67 9.57 13.61
N SER A 128 -0.58 9.70 12.84
CA SER A 128 0.60 10.48 13.22
C SER A 128 0.48 11.99 12.98
N LYS A 129 -0.68 12.52 12.56
CA LYS A 129 -0.81 13.90 12.07
C LYS A 129 -0.38 14.94 13.10
N TYR A 130 -0.83 14.77 14.34
CA TYR A 130 -0.56 15.71 15.44
C TYR A 130 0.49 15.18 16.43
N LYS A 131 0.72 13.86 16.44
CA LYS A 131 1.72 13.18 17.26
C LYS A 131 2.56 12.24 16.39
N LYS A 132 3.78 12.66 16.01
CA LYS A 132 4.62 11.98 14.99
C LYS A 132 4.79 10.46 15.20
N LYS A 133 4.96 10.03 16.45
CA LYS A 133 5.17 8.60 16.81
C LYS A 133 3.88 7.83 17.10
N GLN A 134 2.72 8.50 17.10
CA GLN A 134 1.44 7.85 17.37
C GLN A 134 1.09 6.88 16.24
N ARG A 135 0.60 5.71 16.61
CA ARG A 135 0.18 4.63 15.71
C ARG A 135 -1.11 4.01 16.23
N PHE A 136 -1.93 3.49 15.32
CA PHE A 136 -3.13 2.74 15.68
C PHE A 136 -2.95 1.31 15.18
N LEU A 137 -2.86 0.35 16.10
CA LEU A 137 -2.48 -1.04 15.79
C LEU A 137 -1.12 -1.15 15.07
N GLY A 138 -0.22 -0.17 15.22
CA GLY A 138 1.02 -0.08 14.44
C GLY A 138 0.91 0.63 13.09
N LEU A 139 -0.30 1.01 12.65
CA LEU A 139 -0.54 1.72 11.40
C LEU A 139 -0.37 3.25 11.58
N GLU A 140 0.25 3.90 10.61
CA GLU A 140 0.33 5.37 10.55
C GLU A 140 -0.89 5.98 9.86
N ARG A 141 -1.42 5.34 8.82
CA ARG A 141 -2.57 5.81 8.06
C ARG A 141 -3.55 4.69 7.72
N ILE A 142 -4.82 5.05 7.62
CA ILE A 142 -5.92 4.15 7.25
C ILE A 142 -6.81 4.87 6.24
N SER A 143 -7.14 4.19 5.15
CA SER A 143 -8.01 4.71 4.09
C SER A 143 -9.41 4.14 4.22
N MET A 144 -10.43 5.00 4.09
CA MET A 144 -11.83 4.61 3.94
C MET A 144 -12.28 5.05 2.55
N ASP A 145 -12.28 4.11 1.62
CA ASP A 145 -12.44 4.36 0.19
C ASP A 145 -13.89 4.15 -0.20
N ASN A 146 -14.45 5.11 -0.94
CA ASN A 146 -15.88 5.18 -1.14
C ASN A 146 -16.39 4.14 -2.15
N GLY A 147 -15.56 3.70 -3.11
CA GLY A 147 -15.89 2.73 -4.17
C GLY A 147 -17.20 3.04 -4.91
N VAL A 148 -17.58 4.31 -5.01
CA VAL A 148 -18.86 4.68 -5.66
C VAL A 148 -18.66 5.13 -7.11
N GLN A 149 -17.47 5.62 -7.47
CA GLN A 149 -17.24 6.20 -8.80
C GLN A 149 -17.47 5.18 -9.93
N PHE A 150 -17.05 3.94 -9.71
CA PHE A 150 -17.10 2.87 -10.71
C PHE A 150 -18.13 1.78 -10.37
N GLY A 151 -19.01 2.03 -9.39
CA GLY A 151 -20.09 1.12 -9.02
C GLY A 151 -19.65 -0.15 -8.28
N SER A 152 -18.37 -0.29 -7.93
CA SER A 152 -17.83 -1.45 -7.22
C SER A 152 -17.11 -1.07 -5.93
N LEU A 153 -17.45 -1.78 -4.84
CA LEU A 153 -16.65 -1.82 -3.61
C LEU A 153 -15.72 -3.06 -3.58
N PHE A 154 -15.91 -4.01 -4.49
CA PHE A 154 -15.29 -5.33 -4.41
C PHE A 154 -13.97 -5.46 -5.18
N SER A 155 -13.70 -4.58 -6.16
CA SER A 155 -12.58 -4.72 -7.09
C SER A 155 -11.23 -4.78 -6.38
N GLU A 156 -10.90 -3.76 -5.60
CA GLU A 156 -9.64 -3.71 -4.87
C GLU A 156 -9.50 -4.82 -3.81
N PRO A 157 -10.52 -5.13 -2.97
CA PRO A 157 -10.47 -6.29 -2.08
C PRO A 157 -10.23 -7.63 -2.79
N ILE A 158 -10.89 -7.89 -3.94
CA ILE A 158 -10.69 -9.14 -4.69
C ILE A 158 -9.27 -9.21 -5.27
N ILE A 159 -8.82 -8.14 -5.93
CA ILE A 159 -7.52 -8.13 -6.58
C ILE A 159 -6.40 -8.26 -5.55
N THR A 160 -6.48 -7.52 -4.44
CA THR A 160 -5.50 -7.62 -3.35
C THR A 160 -5.53 -9.00 -2.68
N ASP A 161 -6.70 -9.63 -2.48
CA ASP A 161 -6.80 -10.99 -1.95
C ASP A 161 -6.16 -12.04 -2.87
N ILE A 162 -6.38 -11.93 -4.19
CA ILE A 162 -5.71 -12.78 -5.19
C ILE A 162 -4.20 -12.62 -5.08
N LEU A 163 -3.68 -11.39 -5.14
CA LEU A 163 -2.24 -11.13 -5.05
C LEU A 163 -1.62 -11.66 -3.74
N ARG A 164 -2.32 -11.51 -2.61
CA ARG A 164 -1.89 -12.07 -1.32
C ARG A 164 -1.84 -13.60 -1.33
N LYS A 165 -2.84 -14.26 -1.92
CA LYS A 165 -2.87 -15.73 -2.06
C LYS A 165 -1.75 -16.26 -2.94
N LEU A 166 -1.28 -15.45 -3.89
CA LEU A 166 -0.10 -15.73 -4.71
C LEU A 166 1.23 -15.42 -4.01
N GLY A 167 1.18 -14.90 -2.77
CA GLY A 167 2.36 -14.64 -1.95
C GLY A 167 2.95 -13.23 -2.11
N HIS A 168 2.31 -12.34 -2.87
CA HIS A 168 2.85 -11.02 -3.13
C HIS A 168 2.69 -10.05 -1.95
N THR A 169 3.65 -9.14 -1.83
CA THR A 169 3.58 -8.01 -0.92
C THR A 169 2.66 -6.93 -1.49
N VAL A 170 1.41 -6.92 -1.05
CA VAL A 170 0.39 -5.92 -1.43
C VAL A 170 -0.35 -5.39 -0.20
N HIS A 171 -0.94 -4.19 -0.31
CA HIS A 171 -1.79 -3.64 0.75
C HIS A 171 -3.01 -4.52 1.00
N ARG A 172 -3.41 -4.60 2.28
CA ARG A 172 -4.59 -5.35 2.68
C ARG A 172 -5.84 -4.48 2.54
N CYS A 173 -6.93 -5.10 2.10
CA CYS A 173 -8.24 -4.47 2.00
C CYS A 173 -9.33 -5.38 2.54
N ASN A 174 -10.33 -4.78 3.20
CA ASN A 174 -11.61 -5.40 3.52
C ASN A 174 -12.70 -4.32 3.51
N PHE A 175 -13.83 -4.57 4.19
CA PHE A 175 -14.94 -3.62 4.28
C PHE A 175 -15.09 -3.06 5.69
N ALA A 176 -15.53 -1.81 5.79
CA ALA A 176 -15.90 -1.19 7.05
C ALA A 176 -17.20 -0.41 6.95
N LYS A 177 -18.08 -0.59 7.93
CA LYS A 177 -19.15 0.37 8.26
C LYS A 177 -18.50 1.57 8.96
N LEU A 178 -18.55 2.73 8.32
CA LEU A 178 -18.05 3.97 8.90
C LEU A 178 -19.20 4.75 9.56
N TYR A 179 -18.97 5.18 10.79
CA TYR A 179 -19.83 6.14 11.48
C TYR A 179 -19.05 7.43 11.72
N VAL A 180 -19.61 8.57 11.35
CA VAL A 180 -19.05 9.90 11.64
C VAL A 180 -20.02 10.63 12.56
N ASN A 181 -19.58 11.06 13.74
CA ASN A 181 -20.42 11.67 14.77
C ASN A 181 -21.69 10.84 15.09
N ASN A 182 -21.51 9.52 15.26
CA ASN A 182 -22.57 8.52 15.47
C ASN A 182 -23.57 8.36 14.32
N GLN A 183 -23.44 9.09 13.21
CA GLN A 183 -24.25 8.90 12.01
C GLN A 183 -23.58 7.89 11.06
N PHE A 184 -24.37 6.99 10.49
CA PHE A 184 -23.86 6.02 9.52
C PHE A 184 -23.50 6.72 8.21
N ALA A 185 -22.20 6.76 7.90
CA ALA A 185 -21.66 7.40 6.70
C ALA A 185 -21.63 6.46 5.47
N GLY A 186 -21.84 5.16 5.69
CA GLY A 186 -21.87 4.13 4.64
C GLY A 186 -20.89 2.98 4.87
N VAL A 187 -20.89 2.02 3.94
CA VAL A 187 -19.88 0.97 3.83
C VAL A 187 -18.73 1.46 2.95
N TYR A 188 -17.49 1.30 3.38
CA TYR A 188 -16.28 1.71 2.67
C TYR A 188 -15.36 0.52 2.46
N VAL A 189 -14.50 0.60 1.45
CA VAL A 189 -13.30 -0.24 1.39
C VAL A 189 -12.33 0.30 2.44
N ASN A 190 -11.97 -0.52 3.41
CA ASN A 190 -10.95 -0.21 4.41
C ASN A 190 -9.61 -0.69 3.86
N ALA A 191 -8.81 0.24 3.35
CA ALA A 191 -7.56 -0.05 2.66
C ALA A 191 -6.35 0.40 3.48
N GLU A 192 -5.40 -0.53 3.64
CA GLU A 192 -4.11 -0.25 4.22
C GLU A 192 -3.30 0.70 3.35
N ARG A 193 -2.68 1.72 3.95
CA ARG A 193 -1.81 2.63 3.20
C ARG A 193 -0.41 2.04 3.06
N ILE A 194 0.13 2.10 1.85
CA ILE A 194 1.56 1.88 1.58
C ILE A 194 2.33 3.12 2.05
N ASP A 195 2.83 3.04 3.28
CA ASP A 195 3.71 4.03 3.94
C ASP A 195 4.80 3.33 4.76
N ASP A 196 5.56 4.08 5.56
CA ASP A 196 6.65 3.53 6.39
C ASP A 196 6.22 2.35 7.29
N SER A 197 4.94 2.32 7.72
CA SER A 197 4.41 1.21 8.54
C SER A 197 4.27 -0.07 7.71
N PHE A 198 3.81 0.06 6.47
CA PHE A 198 3.73 -1.05 5.51
C PHE A 198 5.12 -1.54 5.13
N ILE A 199 6.02 -0.61 4.79
CA ILE A 199 7.40 -0.95 4.39
C ILE A 199 8.13 -1.65 5.52
N SER A 200 8.08 -1.13 6.75
CA SER A 200 8.76 -1.75 7.89
C SER A 200 8.27 -3.17 8.21
N ARG A 201 7.01 -3.49 7.85
CA ARG A 201 6.39 -4.79 8.12
C ARG A 201 6.78 -5.84 7.10
N HIS A 202 6.91 -5.47 5.83
CA HIS A 202 7.15 -6.40 4.73
C HIS A 202 8.62 -6.43 4.26
N PHE A 203 9.34 -5.34 4.47
CA PHE A 203 10.73 -5.17 4.04
C PHE A 203 11.59 -4.85 5.27
N PRO A 204 11.83 -5.82 6.17
CA PRO A 204 12.60 -5.59 7.38
C PRO A 204 14.06 -5.27 7.04
N GLY A 205 14.65 -4.31 7.75
CA GLY A 205 16.03 -3.90 7.54
C GLY A 205 16.15 -2.40 7.27
N GLN A 206 17.13 -2.04 6.45
CA GLN A 206 17.28 -0.66 5.99
C GLN A 206 16.12 -0.32 5.03
N ALA A 207 15.45 0.81 5.25
CA ALA A 207 14.47 1.30 4.30
C ALA A 207 15.20 2.02 3.15
N GLY A 208 14.78 1.78 1.90
CA GLY A 208 15.14 2.62 0.76
C GLY A 208 14.00 3.58 0.37
N GLY A 209 14.13 4.24 -0.77
CA GLY A 209 13.13 5.20 -1.24
C GLY A 209 11.81 4.56 -1.64
N LEU A 210 10.70 5.17 -1.21
CA LEU A 210 9.34 4.86 -1.64
C LEU A 210 8.75 6.05 -2.40
N TRP A 211 8.40 5.85 -3.67
CA TRP A 211 7.72 6.85 -4.50
C TRP A 211 6.34 6.36 -4.91
N LYS A 212 5.37 7.27 -4.98
CA LYS A 212 4.05 7.01 -5.56
C LYS A 212 3.93 7.72 -6.90
N ASN A 213 3.47 7.00 -7.91
CA ASN A 213 2.89 7.58 -9.10
C ASN A 213 1.37 7.65 -8.93
N ASP A 214 0.87 8.84 -8.57
CA ASP A 214 -0.55 9.09 -8.30
C ASP A 214 -1.30 9.64 -9.52
N THR A 215 -0.69 10.56 -10.27
CA THR A 215 -1.37 11.31 -11.34
C THR A 215 -0.71 11.13 -12.72
N GLY A 216 0.27 10.24 -12.82
CA GLY A 216 1.12 10.11 -13.99
C GLY A 216 2.06 11.31 -14.14
N GLY A 217 2.51 11.55 -15.37
CA GLY A 217 3.46 12.62 -15.69
C GLY A 217 4.67 12.09 -16.45
N PRO A 218 5.61 12.97 -16.81
CA PRO A 218 6.83 12.55 -17.52
C PRO A 218 7.58 11.47 -16.72
N GLY A 219 7.85 10.34 -17.39
CA GLY A 219 8.52 9.17 -16.79
C GLY A 219 7.63 8.27 -15.92
N GLY A 220 6.35 8.60 -15.72
CA GLY A 220 5.40 7.73 -15.00
C GLY A 220 5.04 6.43 -15.74
N ASP A 221 5.39 6.35 -17.02
CA ASP A 221 5.39 5.15 -17.86
C ASP A 221 6.75 4.41 -17.83
N LEU A 222 7.65 4.82 -16.93
CA LEU A 222 9.07 4.42 -16.84
C LEU A 222 9.88 4.76 -18.09
N ARG A 223 9.45 5.74 -18.88
CA ARG A 223 10.25 6.27 -19.98
C ARG A 223 11.31 7.24 -19.49
N TYR A 224 12.48 7.13 -20.09
CA TYR A 224 13.55 8.09 -19.89
C TYR A 224 13.21 9.44 -20.53
N VAL A 225 13.16 10.50 -19.73
CA VAL A 225 12.83 11.88 -20.16
C VAL A 225 13.97 12.88 -19.87
N GLY A 226 15.21 12.39 -19.78
CA GLY A 226 16.43 13.17 -19.55
C GLY A 226 17.02 12.98 -18.14
N ASP A 227 18.20 13.56 -17.94
CA ASP A 227 19.01 13.37 -16.72
C ASP A 227 18.58 14.24 -15.54
N ASN A 228 17.71 15.24 -15.77
CA ASN A 228 17.28 16.16 -14.72
C ASN A 228 16.19 15.50 -13.82
N PRO A 229 16.46 15.24 -12.53
CA PRO A 229 15.48 14.61 -11.65
C PRO A 229 14.15 15.37 -11.53
N ASN A 230 14.19 16.69 -11.66
CA ASN A 230 12.99 17.52 -11.57
C ASN A 230 11.96 17.20 -12.67
N ASN A 231 12.38 16.64 -13.81
CA ASN A 231 11.48 16.21 -14.88
C ASN A 231 10.51 15.11 -14.41
N TYR A 232 10.91 14.32 -13.41
CA TYR A 232 10.17 13.16 -12.90
C TYR A 232 9.30 13.49 -11.67
N SER A 233 9.48 14.67 -11.06
CA SER A 233 8.86 15.06 -9.79
C SER A 233 7.32 14.99 -9.79
N LYS A 234 6.69 15.21 -10.95
CA LYS A 234 5.24 15.07 -11.10
C LYS A 234 4.78 13.61 -11.04
N ALA A 235 5.58 12.70 -11.62
CA ALA A 235 5.26 11.28 -11.71
C ALA A 235 5.66 10.51 -10.45
N PHE A 236 6.66 10.94 -9.70
CA PHE A 236 7.17 10.21 -8.54
C PHE A 236 7.17 11.09 -7.29
N GLU A 237 6.06 11.07 -6.56
CA GLU A 237 5.93 11.76 -5.28
C GLU A 237 6.64 10.95 -4.18
N PRO A 238 7.63 11.50 -3.45
CA PRO A 238 8.27 10.80 -2.35
C PRO A 238 7.29 10.55 -1.20
N LYS A 239 7.34 9.35 -0.63
CA LYS A 239 6.42 8.89 0.45
C LYS A 239 7.11 8.54 1.76
N ASN A 240 8.44 8.58 1.77
CA ASN A 240 9.28 8.48 2.95
C ASN A 240 10.50 9.40 2.83
N LYS A 241 11.23 9.56 3.94
CA LYS A 241 12.40 10.45 3.97
C LYS A 241 13.53 10.00 3.04
N GLN A 242 13.67 8.71 2.83
CA GLN A 242 14.69 8.15 1.95
C GLN A 242 14.46 8.60 0.51
N ALA A 243 13.22 8.59 0.02
CA ALA A 243 12.87 9.06 -1.32
C ALA A 243 13.13 10.55 -1.57
N GLU A 244 13.38 11.34 -0.51
CA GLU A 244 13.74 12.76 -0.60
C GLU A 244 15.26 12.98 -0.73
N SER A 245 16.09 11.95 -0.53
CA SER A 245 17.55 12.09 -0.65
C SER A 245 17.99 12.12 -2.11
N GLU A 246 19.03 12.90 -2.40
CA GLU A 246 19.61 12.99 -3.75
C GLU A 246 20.07 11.62 -4.26
N ASP A 247 20.72 10.81 -3.40
CA ASP A 247 21.20 9.47 -3.75
C ASP A 247 20.07 8.53 -4.19
N GLU A 248 18.96 8.47 -3.45
CA GLU A 248 17.83 7.60 -3.79
C GLU A 248 17.09 8.09 -5.05
N VAL A 249 17.02 9.41 -5.25
CA VAL A 249 16.48 10.00 -6.48
C VAL A 249 17.36 9.64 -7.68
N LEU A 250 18.69 9.68 -7.55
CA LEU A 250 19.61 9.26 -8.60
C LEU A 250 19.49 7.75 -8.90
N GLU A 251 19.25 6.91 -7.90
CA GLU A 251 18.97 5.49 -8.10
C GLU A 251 17.68 5.26 -8.90
N LEU A 252 16.61 6.03 -8.63
CA LEU A 252 15.37 5.99 -9.41
C LEU A 252 15.63 6.33 -10.89
N LEU A 253 16.35 7.43 -11.14
CA LEU A 253 16.71 7.86 -12.48
C LEU A 253 17.58 6.81 -13.19
N THR A 254 18.56 6.26 -12.49
CA THR A 254 19.46 5.23 -13.01
C THR A 254 18.68 3.98 -13.41
N PHE A 255 17.70 3.56 -12.60
CA PHE A 255 16.84 2.43 -12.93
C PHE A 255 16.00 2.69 -14.19
N ILE A 256 15.34 3.86 -14.28
CA ILE A 256 14.60 4.27 -15.47
C ILE A 256 15.53 4.31 -16.70
N GLN A 257 16.72 4.88 -16.57
CA GLN A 257 17.71 4.93 -17.64
C GLN A 257 18.11 3.53 -18.11
N ARG A 258 18.41 2.61 -17.17
CA ARG A 258 18.75 1.21 -17.48
C ARG A 258 17.62 0.50 -18.21
N ILE A 259 16.37 0.67 -17.78
CA ILE A 259 15.19 0.13 -18.49
C ILE A 259 15.17 0.58 -19.95
N ASN A 260 15.56 1.81 -20.23
CA ASN A 260 15.45 2.38 -21.58
C ASN A 260 16.70 2.15 -22.46
N GLN A 261 17.89 2.02 -21.86
CA GLN A 261 19.16 2.18 -22.60
C GLN A 261 20.12 0.99 -22.52
N VAL A 262 19.96 0.06 -21.58
CA VAL A 262 20.82 -1.15 -21.55
C VAL A 262 20.66 -1.92 -22.87
N PRO A 263 21.72 -2.54 -23.46
CA PRO A 263 21.56 -3.38 -24.64
C PRO A 263 20.56 -4.52 -24.43
N ASN A 264 19.86 -4.95 -25.49
CA ASN A 264 18.77 -5.92 -25.38
C ASN A 264 19.23 -7.29 -24.86
N GLU A 265 20.43 -7.71 -25.26
CA GLU A 265 21.10 -8.94 -24.80
C GLU A 265 21.37 -8.93 -23.28
N ASN A 266 21.49 -7.75 -22.67
CA ASN A 266 21.78 -7.58 -21.24
C ASN A 266 20.53 -7.22 -20.42
N PHE A 267 19.38 -7.00 -21.07
CA PHE A 267 18.17 -6.50 -20.40
C PHE A 267 17.60 -7.50 -19.39
N GLU A 268 17.51 -8.78 -19.74
CA GLU A 268 17.02 -9.84 -18.84
C GLU A 268 17.85 -9.91 -17.56
N GLN A 269 19.18 -9.85 -17.69
CA GLN A 269 20.11 -9.89 -16.57
C GLN A 269 19.96 -8.63 -15.70
N MET A 270 19.96 -7.44 -16.33
CA MET A 270 19.77 -6.17 -15.63
C MET A 270 18.48 -6.17 -14.81
N LEU A 271 17.37 -6.63 -15.41
CA LEU A 271 16.08 -6.66 -14.74
C LEU A 271 16.07 -7.68 -13.59
N SER A 272 16.62 -8.88 -13.80
CA SER A 272 16.70 -9.91 -12.76
C SER A 272 17.57 -9.50 -11.56
N GLN A 273 18.58 -8.67 -11.79
CA GLN A 273 19.47 -8.17 -10.73
C GLN A 273 18.87 -7.01 -9.93
N HIS A 274 18.02 -6.19 -10.55
CA HIS A 274 17.58 -4.92 -9.97
C HIS A 274 16.08 -4.81 -9.74
N PHE A 275 15.27 -5.79 -10.11
CA PHE A 275 13.81 -5.72 -10.01
C PHE A 275 13.23 -7.06 -9.56
N GLU A 276 12.21 -7.03 -8.70
CA GLU A 276 11.44 -8.21 -8.35
C GLU A 276 10.50 -8.59 -9.51
N ILE A 277 11.11 -9.20 -10.53
CA ILE A 277 10.46 -9.45 -11.81
C ILE A 277 9.36 -10.50 -11.73
N ASP A 278 9.49 -11.53 -10.90
CA ASP A 278 8.44 -12.56 -10.74
C ASP A 278 7.16 -11.97 -10.19
N ASP A 279 7.28 -11.23 -9.08
CA ASP A 279 6.17 -10.51 -8.46
C ASP A 279 5.52 -9.55 -9.45
N PHE A 280 6.33 -8.83 -10.23
CA PHE A 280 5.81 -7.93 -11.25
C PHE A 280 5.06 -8.67 -12.35
N LEU A 281 5.64 -9.71 -12.96
CA LEU A 281 5.00 -10.45 -14.06
C LEU A 281 3.67 -11.07 -13.62
N GLN A 282 3.63 -11.66 -12.42
CA GLN A 282 2.40 -12.23 -11.88
C GLN A 282 1.37 -11.16 -11.52
N THR A 283 1.80 -10.02 -10.97
CA THR A 283 0.93 -8.86 -10.77
C THR A 283 0.33 -8.38 -12.10
N THR A 284 1.13 -8.29 -13.17
CA THR A 284 0.63 -7.87 -14.49
C THR A 284 -0.41 -8.84 -15.07
N ALA A 285 -0.26 -10.14 -14.84
CA ALA A 285 -1.25 -11.14 -15.24
C ALA A 285 -2.58 -10.95 -14.48
N VAL A 286 -2.51 -10.71 -13.16
CA VAL A 286 -3.71 -10.42 -12.36
C VAL A 286 -4.38 -9.12 -12.83
N MET A 287 -3.62 -8.05 -13.08
CA MET A 287 -4.18 -6.77 -13.58
C MET A 287 -4.88 -6.95 -14.93
N LEU A 288 -4.26 -7.72 -15.84
CA LEU A 288 -4.83 -8.02 -17.15
C LEU A 288 -6.17 -8.76 -17.03
N LEU A 289 -6.20 -9.82 -16.21
CA LEU A 289 -7.41 -10.63 -15.99
C LEU A 289 -8.50 -9.86 -15.23
N SER A 290 -8.13 -8.95 -14.33
CA SER A 290 -9.09 -8.08 -13.66
C SER A 290 -9.54 -6.91 -14.51
N GLY A 291 -8.91 -6.64 -15.66
CA GLY A 291 -9.19 -5.43 -16.46
C GLY A 291 -8.82 -4.13 -15.75
N ALA A 292 -7.82 -4.17 -14.86
CA ALA A 292 -7.31 -3.01 -14.16
C ALA A 292 -6.27 -2.31 -15.06
N PHE A 293 -6.76 -1.38 -15.88
CA PHE A 293 -5.99 -0.74 -16.96
C PHE A 293 -5.62 0.72 -16.69
N ASP A 294 -5.59 1.16 -15.44
CA ASP A 294 -5.06 2.47 -15.05
C ASP A 294 -3.73 2.37 -14.29
N GLN A 295 -3.25 1.15 -14.03
CA GLN A 295 -1.92 0.85 -13.51
C GLN A 295 -0.81 1.09 -14.55
N LEU A 296 0.45 0.81 -14.19
CA LEU A 296 1.60 0.86 -15.09
C LEU A 296 1.38 0.03 -16.39
N THR A 297 0.62 -1.06 -16.29
CA THR A 297 0.29 -1.97 -17.39
C THR A 297 -0.82 -1.48 -18.30
N GLY A 298 -1.45 -0.36 -17.98
CA GLY A 298 -2.65 0.13 -18.65
C GLY A 298 -2.47 1.40 -19.47
N TRP A 299 -3.58 2.09 -19.73
CA TRP A 299 -3.61 3.42 -20.35
C TRP A 299 -3.34 4.51 -19.31
N GLY A 300 -2.48 5.46 -19.67
CA GLY A 300 -2.11 6.56 -18.78
C GLY A 300 -1.49 6.07 -17.46
N PRO A 301 -0.32 5.40 -17.48
CA PRO A 301 0.32 4.81 -16.31
C PRO A 301 0.34 5.68 -15.03
N HIS A 302 -0.41 5.25 -14.02
CA HIS A 302 -0.45 5.81 -12.67
C HIS A 302 -0.92 4.74 -11.67
N ASN A 303 -1.27 5.11 -10.44
CA ASN A 303 -1.80 4.21 -9.43
C ASN A 303 -0.85 3.05 -9.04
N TYR A 304 0.41 3.39 -8.80
CA TYR A 304 1.39 2.43 -8.26
C TYR A 304 2.45 3.11 -7.40
N TYR A 305 3.18 2.31 -6.63
CA TYR A 305 4.38 2.71 -5.95
C TYR A 305 5.59 1.97 -6.50
N LEU A 306 6.74 2.65 -6.48
CA LEU A 306 8.04 2.01 -6.58
C LEU A 306 8.72 2.08 -5.23
N TYR A 307 9.18 0.94 -4.76
CA TYR A 307 10.00 0.84 -3.55
C TYR A 307 11.34 0.23 -3.89
N ARG A 308 12.43 0.94 -3.55
CA ARG A 308 13.77 0.38 -3.61
C ARG A 308 14.04 -0.31 -2.27
N PHE A 309 14.17 -1.63 -2.28
CA PHE A 309 14.55 -2.38 -1.09
C PHE A 309 16.08 -2.55 -1.08
N PRO A 310 16.80 -1.84 -0.19
CA PRO A 310 18.23 -2.04 -0.04
C PRO A 310 18.45 -3.34 0.73
N THR A 311 19.19 -4.25 0.12
CA THR A 311 19.68 -5.45 0.79
C THR A 311 21.01 -5.16 1.49
N ASP A 312 21.58 -6.14 2.18
CA ASP A 312 22.91 -6.00 2.75
C ASP A 312 23.98 -5.74 1.67
N ALA A 313 25.19 -5.38 2.09
CA ALA A 313 26.29 -5.02 1.18
C ALA A 313 26.70 -6.13 0.19
N SER A 314 26.20 -7.35 0.35
CA SER A 314 26.53 -8.49 -0.51
C SER A 314 25.51 -8.74 -1.63
N THR A 315 24.33 -8.11 -1.56
CA THR A 315 23.25 -8.29 -2.54
C THR A 315 22.88 -6.95 -3.17
N ALA A 316 22.56 -6.94 -4.47
CA ALA A 316 22.10 -5.73 -5.14
C ALA A 316 20.70 -5.35 -4.64
N ALA A 317 20.50 -4.06 -4.37
CA ALA A 317 19.19 -3.52 -4.07
C ALA A 317 18.22 -3.80 -5.23
N LYS A 318 16.97 -4.10 -4.88
CA LYS A 318 15.93 -4.39 -5.86
C LYS A 318 14.76 -3.43 -5.77
N TRP A 319 14.23 -3.09 -6.93
CA TRP A 319 13.02 -2.34 -7.11
C TRP A 319 11.80 -3.26 -7.02
N ASN A 320 10.79 -2.79 -6.32
CA ASN A 320 9.53 -3.48 -6.10
C ASN A 320 8.41 -2.61 -6.67
N TYR A 321 7.57 -3.21 -7.51
CA TYR A 321 6.34 -2.59 -7.99
C TYR A 321 5.20 -2.96 -7.05
N LEU A 322 4.57 -1.96 -6.43
CA LEU A 322 3.44 -2.18 -5.53
C LEU A 322 2.19 -1.53 -6.14
N PRO A 323 1.18 -2.32 -6.56
CA PRO A 323 -0.03 -1.77 -7.16
C PRO A 323 -0.84 -0.97 -6.13
N TRP A 324 -1.58 0.03 -6.59
CA TRP A 324 -2.43 0.88 -5.76
C TRP A 324 -3.72 1.24 -6.53
N ASP A 325 -4.77 1.69 -5.83
CA ASP A 325 -6.02 2.18 -6.44
C ASP A 325 -6.62 1.20 -7.46
N LEU A 326 -6.96 0.00 -6.98
CA LEU A 326 -7.40 -1.11 -7.83
C LEU A 326 -8.92 -1.14 -8.03
N ASP A 327 -9.58 0.01 -7.89
CA ASP A 327 -11.04 0.12 -7.89
C ASP A 327 -11.65 0.02 -9.31
N VAL A 328 -10.86 0.26 -10.35
CA VAL A 328 -11.26 0.13 -11.76
C VAL A 328 -11.31 -1.31 -12.28
N GLY A 329 -10.76 -2.28 -11.54
CA GLY A 329 -10.81 -3.69 -11.96
C GLY A 329 -12.21 -4.27 -11.83
N PHE A 330 -12.51 -5.35 -12.55
CA PHE A 330 -13.82 -6.02 -12.58
C PHE A 330 -15.00 -5.05 -12.75
N CYS A 331 -14.78 -3.97 -13.48
CA CYS A 331 -15.72 -2.88 -13.68
C CYS A 331 -15.98 -2.66 -15.16
N GLU A 332 -17.26 -2.71 -15.55
CA GLU A 332 -17.65 -2.50 -16.95
C GLU A 332 -17.55 -1.03 -17.39
N ILE A 333 -17.74 -0.08 -16.46
CA ILE A 333 -17.88 1.35 -16.80
C ILE A 333 -16.57 2.14 -16.73
N ALA A 334 -15.52 1.59 -16.11
CA ALA A 334 -14.26 2.31 -15.87
C ALA A 334 -13.58 2.74 -17.17
N PHE A 335 -13.62 1.89 -18.21
CA PHE A 335 -12.98 2.13 -19.50
C PHE A 335 -13.96 2.12 -20.69
N GLY A 336 -15.27 2.23 -20.42
CA GLY A 336 -16.30 2.15 -21.44
C GLY A 336 -16.33 0.79 -22.14
N LYS A 337 -16.07 0.74 -23.45
CA LYS A 337 -15.98 -0.52 -24.21
C LYS A 337 -14.52 -0.84 -24.50
N VAL A 338 -14.01 -1.89 -23.86
CA VAL A 338 -12.71 -2.48 -24.22
C VAL A 338 -12.95 -3.50 -25.33
N PHE A 339 -12.58 -3.15 -26.56
CA PHE A 339 -12.63 -4.09 -27.67
C PHE A 339 -11.50 -5.11 -27.50
N VAL A 340 -11.86 -6.36 -27.26
CA VAL A 340 -10.93 -7.49 -27.39
C VAL A 340 -10.73 -7.68 -28.89
N LEU A 341 -9.76 -6.97 -29.45
CA LEU A 341 -9.42 -7.05 -30.87
C LEU A 341 -9.05 -8.50 -31.22
N GLU A 342 -9.20 -8.87 -32.49
CA GLU A 342 -8.77 -10.17 -33.04
C GLU A 342 -7.28 -10.48 -32.75
N ASP A 343 -6.49 -9.43 -32.48
CA ASP A 343 -5.08 -9.50 -32.11
C ASP A 343 -4.78 -9.34 -30.60
N TRP A 344 -5.81 -9.30 -29.73
CA TRP A 344 -5.58 -9.30 -28.28
C TRP A 344 -5.09 -10.68 -27.88
N ASN A 345 -3.77 -10.81 -27.76
CA ASN A 345 -3.18 -11.99 -27.18
C ASN A 345 -3.35 -11.90 -25.66
N ALA A 346 -4.08 -12.84 -25.04
CA ALA A 346 -4.26 -12.87 -23.58
C ALA A 346 -2.93 -12.97 -22.81
N ALA A 347 -1.82 -13.25 -23.50
CA ALA A 347 -0.46 -13.13 -23.01
C ALA A 347 0.22 -11.78 -23.37
N TRP A 348 -0.55 -10.70 -23.55
CA TRP A 348 -0.05 -9.38 -23.89
C TRP A 348 -0.41 -8.36 -22.80
N PRO A 349 0.55 -8.00 -21.93
CA PRO A 349 0.29 -7.19 -20.74
C PRO A 349 0.12 -5.68 -21.00
N ILE A 350 -0.01 -5.24 -22.26
CA ILE A 350 -0.04 -3.82 -22.63
C ILE A 350 -1.14 -3.50 -23.64
N PRO A 351 -2.09 -2.60 -23.36
CA PRO A 351 -3.04 -2.15 -24.37
C PRO A 351 -2.35 -1.59 -25.64
N ARG A 352 -2.99 -1.76 -26.81
CA ARG A 352 -2.46 -1.14 -28.04
C ARG A 352 -2.39 0.39 -27.89
N GLY A 353 -1.29 0.98 -28.39
CA GLY A 353 -1.11 2.43 -28.46
C GLY A 353 -0.49 3.09 -27.22
N THR A 354 -0.21 2.32 -26.16
CA THR A 354 0.56 2.82 -25.01
C THR A 354 2.05 2.56 -25.22
N ARG A 355 2.89 3.54 -24.85
CA ARG A 355 4.34 3.36 -24.79
C ARG A 355 4.72 3.00 -23.36
N ASN A 356 5.34 1.85 -23.16
CA ASN A 356 5.85 1.43 -21.85
C ASN A 356 7.17 0.66 -22.06
N PRO A 357 8.33 1.32 -21.87
CA PRO A 357 9.62 0.71 -22.18
C PRO A 357 9.91 -0.57 -21.39
N LEU A 358 9.48 -0.66 -20.13
CA LEU A 358 9.68 -1.87 -19.34
C LEU A 358 8.91 -3.05 -19.94
N LEU A 359 7.62 -2.87 -20.19
CA LEU A 359 6.75 -3.94 -20.68
C LEU A 359 7.06 -4.29 -22.15
N GLU A 360 7.33 -3.30 -23.00
CA GLU A 360 7.73 -3.52 -24.41
C GLU A 360 8.96 -4.41 -24.48
N ARG A 361 9.96 -4.15 -23.64
CA ARG A 361 11.21 -4.93 -23.62
C ARG A 361 11.05 -6.30 -22.99
N ILE A 362 10.16 -6.47 -22.00
CA ILE A 362 9.76 -7.78 -21.48
C ILE A 362 9.17 -8.64 -22.60
N ILE A 363 8.28 -8.07 -23.42
CA ILE A 363 7.63 -8.78 -24.53
C ILE A 363 8.61 -9.09 -25.66
N GLN A 364 9.52 -8.16 -25.99
CA GLN A 364 10.52 -8.34 -27.05
C GLN A 364 11.60 -9.36 -26.68
N ASN A 365 11.84 -9.61 -25.38
CA ASN A 365 12.79 -10.60 -24.92
C ASN A 365 12.13 -12.00 -24.87
N PRO A 366 12.60 -12.99 -25.67
CA PRO A 366 11.93 -14.29 -25.77
C PRO A 366 11.83 -15.07 -24.46
N LYS A 367 12.83 -14.95 -23.58
CA LYS A 367 12.83 -15.66 -22.29
C LYS A 367 11.88 -15.01 -21.28
N LEU A 368 11.88 -13.68 -21.22
CA LEU A 368 10.95 -12.95 -20.34
C LEU A 368 9.50 -13.12 -20.81
N LEU A 369 9.26 -13.09 -22.11
CA LEU A 369 7.93 -13.38 -22.67
C LEU A 369 7.49 -14.81 -22.38
N ALA A 370 8.38 -15.80 -22.52
CA ALA A 370 8.07 -17.19 -22.17
C ALA A 370 7.75 -17.34 -20.68
N ARG A 371 8.52 -16.67 -19.81
CA ARG A 371 8.28 -16.62 -18.35
C ARG A 371 6.91 -16.01 -18.02
N TYR A 372 6.58 -14.87 -18.63
CA TYR A 372 5.26 -14.25 -18.46
C TYR A 372 4.12 -15.17 -18.91
N ARG A 373 4.26 -15.79 -20.10
CA ARG A 373 3.27 -16.73 -20.63
C ARG A 373 3.03 -17.92 -19.71
N ALA A 374 4.09 -18.46 -19.10
CA ALA A 374 3.98 -19.56 -18.16
C ALA A 374 3.28 -19.15 -16.84
N ILE A 375 3.37 -17.87 -16.46
CA ILE A 375 2.67 -17.32 -15.28
C ILE A 375 1.19 -17.04 -15.59
N ALA A 376 0.91 -16.57 -16.81
CA ALA A 376 -0.43 -16.16 -17.23
C ALA A 376 -1.31 -17.31 -17.74
N SER A 377 -0.72 -18.45 -18.11
CA SER A 377 -1.43 -19.69 -18.50
C SER A 377 -1.87 -20.49 -17.28
#